data_AF-A0A9D6QIK4-F1
#
_entry.id   AF-A0A9D6QIK4-F1
#
_cell.length_a   1.000
_cell.length_b   1.000
_cell.length_c   1.000
_cell.angle_alpha   90.00
_cell.angle_beta   90.00
_cell.angle_gamma   90.00
#
_symmetry.space_group_name_H-M   'P 1'
#
loop_
_entity.id
_entity.type
_entity.pdbx_description
1 polymer ?
#
loop_
_entity_poly.entity_id
_entity_poly.type
_entity_poly.pdbx_seq_one_letter_code
_entity_poly.pdbx_strand_id
1 'polypeptide(L)'
;AFRTLDGKSELLIEPDKEFHAASTMKIPVMIELFAQARAGKLRLDDEVTVKNEFHSIVDGSPYQLDVGDDSDAEVYKLVGKTMSLRALCEQMITVSSNLATNLLIEKVGVENIQHRVHALKADGMKVLRGVEDGKAFQKGLNNATSARALLILLEALAQNRAGDPRDCDAMIEILKRQKFSDAIPAGLPVGTPVAHKTGEITRINHDAAIVFAPRPFVLVVLVRGIGEQKKSAALIAEIARKLFESSQQ
;
A
#
# COMPACT_ATOMS: atom_id res chain seq x y z
N ALA A 1 -11.21 7.82 -6.89
CA ALA A 1 -12.38 7.40 -6.10
C ALA A 1 -12.37 8.13 -4.76
N PHE A 2 -13.49 8.69 -4.36
CA PHE A 2 -13.63 9.48 -3.14
C PHE A 2 -14.92 9.08 -2.44
N ARG A 3 -14.87 8.91 -1.11
CA ARG A 3 -16.08 8.74 -0.30
C ARG A 3 -15.87 9.28 1.12
N THR A 4 -16.83 10.02 1.64
CA THR A 4 -16.86 10.37 3.07
C THR A 4 -17.17 9.14 3.92
N LEU A 5 -16.58 9.03 5.11
CA LEU A 5 -16.79 7.85 5.97
C LEU A 5 -18.21 7.76 6.54
N ASP A 6 -18.97 8.85 6.52
CA ASP A 6 -20.41 8.86 6.80
C ASP A 6 -21.28 8.37 5.63
N GLY A 7 -20.66 8.08 4.47
CA GLY A 7 -21.30 7.57 3.28
C GLY A 7 -22.18 8.57 2.51
N LYS A 8 -22.30 9.83 2.92
CA LYS A 8 -23.24 10.77 2.28
C LYS A 8 -22.67 11.49 1.04
N SER A 9 -21.38 11.39 0.78
CA SER A 9 -20.74 12.02 -0.39
C SER A 9 -19.79 11.05 -1.07
N GLU A 10 -19.93 10.91 -2.40
CA GLU A 10 -19.13 10.01 -3.22
C GLU A 10 -18.82 10.65 -4.58
N LEU A 11 -17.61 10.38 -5.08
CA LEU A 11 -17.23 10.63 -6.47
C LEU A 11 -16.39 9.47 -7.00
N LEU A 12 -16.90 8.79 -8.03
CA LEU A 12 -16.24 7.68 -8.70
C LEU A 12 -15.98 8.03 -10.16
N ILE A 13 -14.71 8.02 -10.56
CA ILE A 13 -14.28 8.23 -11.96
C ILE A 13 -13.45 7.01 -12.34
N GLU A 14 -13.90 6.28 -13.38
CA GLU A 14 -13.32 5.01 -13.84
C GLU A 14 -12.85 4.09 -12.68
N PRO A 15 -13.69 3.87 -11.63
CA PRO A 15 -13.23 3.32 -10.36
C PRO A 15 -12.71 1.88 -10.47
N ASP A 16 -13.19 1.13 -11.47
CA ASP A 16 -12.87 -0.27 -11.71
C ASP A 16 -11.80 -0.47 -12.79
N LYS A 17 -11.25 0.61 -13.36
CA LYS A 17 -10.18 0.54 -14.34
C LYS A 17 -8.92 -0.04 -13.70
N GLU A 18 -8.30 -0.98 -14.39
CA GLU A 18 -7.11 -1.67 -13.91
C GLU A 18 -5.85 -0.82 -14.14
N PHE A 19 -5.03 -0.72 -13.10
CA PHE A 19 -3.71 -0.10 -13.09
C PHE A 19 -2.69 -1.09 -12.51
N HIS A 20 -1.41 -0.92 -12.83
CA HIS A 20 -0.35 -1.60 -12.09
C HIS A 20 -0.38 -1.09 -10.64
N ALA A 21 -0.37 -1.99 -9.65
CA ALA A 21 -0.56 -1.59 -8.25
C ALA A 21 0.56 -0.72 -7.69
N ALA A 22 1.77 -0.85 -8.26
CA ALA A 22 2.99 -0.28 -7.69
C ALA A 22 3.07 -0.61 -6.19
N SER A 23 3.57 0.30 -5.37
CA SER A 23 3.69 0.08 -3.91
C SER A 23 2.36 0.15 -3.13
N THR A 24 1.22 0.44 -3.76
CA THR A 24 -0.08 0.41 -3.07
C THR A 24 -0.51 -1.01 -2.68
N MET A 25 0.03 -2.04 -3.35
CA MET A 25 -0.15 -3.44 -2.99
C MET A 25 0.37 -3.81 -1.59
N LYS A 26 1.17 -2.95 -0.97
CA LYS A 26 1.71 -3.17 0.38
C LYS A 26 0.62 -3.04 1.47
N ILE A 27 -0.51 -2.37 1.17
CA ILE A 27 -1.67 -2.29 2.07
C ILE A 27 -2.23 -3.69 2.40
N PRO A 28 -2.66 -4.52 1.42
CA PRO A 28 -3.16 -5.85 1.72
C PRO A 28 -2.10 -6.80 2.30
N VAL A 29 -0.80 -6.60 2.01
CA VAL A 29 0.28 -7.36 2.67
C VAL A 29 0.29 -7.07 4.18
N MET A 30 0.20 -5.80 4.58
CA MET A 30 0.08 -5.42 6.00
C MET A 30 -1.20 -5.97 6.63
N ILE A 31 -2.35 -5.85 5.96
CA ILE A 31 -3.62 -6.38 6.48
C ILE A 31 -3.51 -7.88 6.75
N GLU A 32 -2.92 -8.65 5.85
CA GLU A 32 -2.76 -10.09 6.06
C GLU A 32 -1.75 -10.42 7.16
N LEU A 33 -0.65 -9.66 7.29
CA LEU A 33 0.28 -9.83 8.41
C LEU A 33 -0.43 -9.70 9.77
N PHE A 34 -1.24 -8.65 9.96
CA PHE A 34 -2.02 -8.45 11.17
C PHE A 34 -3.07 -9.54 11.36
N ALA A 35 -3.72 -9.98 10.28
CA ALA A 35 -4.70 -11.06 10.35
C ALA A 35 -4.07 -12.39 10.83
N GLN A 36 -2.87 -12.73 10.37
CA GLN A 36 -2.14 -13.91 10.84
C GLN A 36 -1.67 -13.78 12.28
N ALA A 37 -1.24 -12.57 12.69
CA ALA A 37 -0.88 -12.29 14.07
C ALA A 37 -2.06 -12.52 15.02
N ARG A 38 -3.23 -11.96 14.67
CA ARG A 38 -4.47 -12.14 15.43
C ARG A 38 -4.92 -13.60 15.48
N ALA A 39 -4.74 -14.35 14.39
CA ALA A 39 -5.03 -15.78 14.34
C ALA A 39 -4.03 -16.64 15.13
N GLY A 40 -3.01 -16.06 15.75
CA GLY A 40 -1.96 -16.78 16.49
C GLY A 40 -1.03 -17.60 15.61
N LYS A 41 -1.04 -17.39 14.29
CA LYS A 41 -0.16 -18.10 13.34
C LYS A 41 1.29 -17.59 13.38
N LEU A 42 1.46 -16.34 13.80
CA LEU A 42 2.74 -15.67 14.01
C LEU A 42 2.57 -14.60 15.10
N ARG A 43 3.68 -14.02 15.55
CA ARG A 43 3.69 -12.80 16.36
C ARG A 43 4.40 -11.69 15.58
N LEU A 44 3.95 -10.44 15.73
CA LEU A 44 4.57 -9.30 15.03
C LEU A 44 6.04 -9.07 15.46
N ASP A 45 6.38 -9.54 16.65
CA ASP A 45 7.68 -9.53 17.29
C ASP A 45 8.52 -10.78 16.96
N ASP A 46 7.99 -11.73 16.19
CA ASP A 46 8.81 -12.79 15.62
C ASP A 46 9.86 -12.19 14.67
N GLU A 47 11.06 -12.74 14.74
CA GLU A 47 12.19 -12.33 13.92
C GLU A 47 12.32 -13.19 12.67
N VAL A 48 12.74 -12.57 11.56
CA VAL A 48 13.12 -13.26 10.33
C VAL A 48 14.50 -12.80 9.90
N THR A 49 15.27 -13.72 9.30
CA THR A 49 16.54 -13.38 8.67
C THR A 49 16.29 -12.50 7.46
N VAL A 50 16.95 -11.35 7.41
CA VAL A 50 16.97 -10.49 6.23
C VAL A 50 17.86 -11.15 5.18
N LYS A 51 17.25 -11.53 4.06
CA LYS A 51 17.91 -12.10 2.88
C LYS A 51 17.51 -11.30 1.64
N ASN A 52 18.40 -11.19 0.67
CA ASN A 52 18.12 -10.59 -0.64
C ASN A 52 18.23 -11.64 -1.75
N GLU A 53 17.49 -12.74 -1.60
CA GLU A 53 17.37 -13.78 -2.62
C GLU A 53 15.96 -14.36 -2.56
N PHE A 54 15.25 -14.24 -3.68
CA PHE A 54 13.85 -14.64 -3.86
C PHE A 54 13.73 -15.46 -5.14
N HIS A 55 12.60 -16.13 -5.35
CA HIS A 55 12.43 -17.05 -6.48
C HIS A 55 11.27 -16.58 -7.36
N SER A 56 11.49 -16.55 -8.67
CA SER A 56 10.48 -16.10 -9.63
C SER A 56 9.28 -17.03 -9.64
N ILE A 57 8.07 -16.48 -9.69
CA ILE A 57 6.84 -17.28 -9.76
C ILE A 57 6.68 -18.03 -11.09
N VAL A 58 7.53 -17.74 -12.09
CA VAL A 58 7.46 -18.35 -13.42
C VAL A 58 8.07 -19.74 -13.46
N ASP A 59 9.25 -19.90 -12.87
CA ASP A 59 10.05 -21.13 -12.98
C ASP A 59 10.93 -21.39 -11.76
N GLY A 60 10.78 -20.61 -10.68
CA GLY A 60 11.59 -20.74 -9.48
C GLY A 60 13.04 -20.31 -9.65
N SER A 61 13.43 -19.62 -10.72
CA SER A 61 14.80 -19.10 -10.79
C SER A 61 15.05 -18.03 -9.73
N PRO A 62 16.24 -17.98 -9.11
CA PRO A 62 16.55 -16.95 -8.12
C PRO A 62 16.63 -15.57 -8.76
N TYR A 63 16.25 -14.55 -8.00
CA TYR A 63 16.47 -13.13 -8.30
C TYR A 63 16.77 -12.37 -7.00
N GLN A 64 17.38 -11.21 -7.15
CA GLN A 64 17.75 -10.31 -6.04
C GLN A 64 17.23 -8.91 -6.38
N LEU A 65 17.02 -8.09 -5.36
CA LEU A 65 16.60 -6.70 -5.53
C LEU A 65 17.83 -5.81 -5.63
N ASP A 66 17.73 -4.76 -6.45
CA ASP A 66 18.73 -3.70 -6.52
C ASP A 66 18.41 -2.61 -5.50
N VAL A 67 19.37 -2.33 -4.62
CA VAL A 67 19.26 -1.23 -3.65
C VAL A 67 19.07 0.14 -4.33
N GLY A 68 19.54 0.30 -5.57
CA GLY A 68 19.36 1.53 -6.35
C GLY A 68 17.93 1.75 -6.84
N ASP A 69 17.13 0.69 -6.95
CA ASP A 69 15.72 0.73 -7.36
C ASP A 69 14.77 0.74 -6.15
N ASP A 70 15.30 0.68 -4.93
CA ASP A 70 14.55 0.75 -3.68
C ASP A 70 14.62 2.16 -3.06
N SER A 71 13.55 2.56 -2.38
CA SER A 71 13.49 3.83 -1.65
C SER A 71 14.05 3.73 -0.22
N ASP A 72 14.56 2.55 0.16
CA ASP A 72 15.17 2.26 1.45
C ASP A 72 16.49 1.49 1.28
N ALA A 73 17.57 2.03 1.85
CA ALA A 73 18.87 1.37 1.93
C ALA A 73 19.12 0.71 3.30
N GLU A 74 18.31 0.99 4.32
CA GLU A 74 18.60 0.57 5.69
C GLU A 74 18.34 -0.93 5.90
N VAL A 75 17.29 -1.49 5.31
CA VAL A 75 17.01 -2.93 5.40
C VAL A 75 18.12 -3.75 4.73
N TYR A 76 18.70 -3.28 3.62
CA TYR A 76 19.81 -3.98 2.93
C TYR A 76 21.07 -4.08 3.79
N LYS A 77 21.35 -3.09 4.66
CA LYS A 77 22.50 -3.14 5.58
C LYS A 77 22.36 -4.24 6.64
N LEU A 78 21.16 -4.80 6.78
CA LEU A 78 20.85 -5.85 7.73
C LEU A 78 20.82 -7.25 7.09
N VAL A 79 21.16 -7.41 5.81
CA VAL A 79 21.29 -8.73 5.18
C VAL A 79 22.21 -9.64 6.00
N GLY A 80 21.74 -10.85 6.30
CA GLY A 80 22.39 -11.82 7.17
C GLY A 80 22.10 -11.65 8.67
N LYS A 81 21.41 -10.57 9.07
CA LYS A 81 20.90 -10.35 10.43
C LYS A 81 19.40 -10.58 10.50
N THR A 82 18.79 -10.36 11.66
CA THR A 82 17.36 -10.49 11.87
C THR A 82 16.66 -9.14 12.00
N MET A 83 15.38 -9.11 11.62
CA MET A 83 14.45 -8.01 11.90
C MET A 83 13.09 -8.60 12.31
N SER A 84 12.36 -7.90 13.19
CA SER A 84 10.99 -8.29 13.52
C SER A 84 10.02 -8.03 12.37
N LEU A 85 8.95 -8.82 12.27
CA LEU A 85 7.89 -8.60 11.27
C LEU A 85 7.25 -7.21 11.41
N ARG A 86 7.14 -6.69 12.63
CA ARG A 86 6.69 -5.33 12.92
C ARG A 86 7.61 -4.29 12.30
N ALA A 87 8.92 -4.42 12.48
CA ALA A 87 9.90 -3.49 11.93
C ALA A 87 9.90 -3.54 10.39
N LEU A 88 9.81 -4.73 9.80
CA LEU A 88 9.69 -4.88 8.34
C LEU A 88 8.39 -4.23 7.83
N CYS A 89 7.27 -4.40 8.53
CA CYS A 89 6.00 -3.78 8.15
C CYS A 89 6.08 -2.25 8.19
N GLU A 90 6.74 -1.71 9.21
CA GLU A 90 6.98 -0.27 9.32
C GLU A 90 7.79 0.25 8.12
N GLN A 91 8.89 -0.42 7.75
CA GLN A 91 9.71 -0.03 6.59
C GLN A 91 8.95 -0.18 5.26
N MET A 92 8.20 -1.28 5.10
CA MET A 92 7.37 -1.55 3.93
C MET A 92 6.33 -0.45 3.70
N ILE A 93 5.73 0.09 4.76
CA ILE A 93 4.71 1.12 4.63
C ILE A 93 5.33 2.52 4.58
N THR A 94 6.19 2.88 5.52
CA THR A 94 6.58 4.29 5.76
C THR A 94 7.59 4.84 4.78
N VAL A 95 8.52 4.00 4.31
CA VAL A 95 9.54 4.35 3.31
C VAL A 95 9.47 3.45 2.10
N SER A 96 8.41 2.65 1.99
CA SER A 96 8.12 1.81 0.82
C SER A 96 9.25 0.82 0.46
N SER A 97 9.98 0.29 1.45
CA SER A 97 11.07 -0.67 1.25
C SER A 97 10.60 -1.90 0.45
N ASN A 98 11.21 -2.19 -0.70
CA ASN A 98 10.92 -3.36 -1.52
C ASN A 98 11.47 -4.64 -0.88
N LEU A 99 12.67 -4.58 -0.29
CA LEU A 99 13.25 -5.72 0.41
C LEU A 99 12.36 -6.19 1.58
N ALA A 100 11.89 -5.25 2.41
CA ALA A 100 10.93 -5.59 3.48
C ALA A 100 9.62 -6.15 2.92
N THR A 101 9.16 -5.64 1.77
CA THR A 101 7.94 -6.13 1.10
C THR A 101 8.09 -7.60 0.70
N ASN A 102 9.19 -7.98 0.06
CA ASN A 102 9.37 -9.36 -0.40
C ASN A 102 9.53 -10.34 0.75
N LEU A 103 10.26 -9.95 1.81
CA LEU A 103 10.35 -10.75 3.04
C LEU A 103 8.98 -11.00 3.66
N LEU A 104 8.12 -9.97 3.70
CA LEU A 104 6.76 -10.10 4.23
C LEU A 104 5.85 -10.92 3.33
N ILE A 105 5.91 -10.76 2.01
CA ILE A 105 5.14 -11.58 1.06
C ILE A 105 5.51 -13.06 1.19
N GLU A 106 6.81 -13.39 1.25
CA GLU A 106 7.25 -14.77 1.45
C GLU A 106 6.77 -15.32 2.81
N LYS A 107 6.81 -14.48 3.86
CA LYS A 107 6.37 -14.88 5.21
C LYS A 107 4.87 -15.16 5.29
N VAL A 108 4.02 -14.28 4.74
CA VAL A 108 2.55 -14.38 4.91
C VAL A 108 1.90 -15.21 3.79
N GLY A 109 2.55 -15.32 2.63
CA GLY A 109 2.07 -16.08 1.48
C GLY A 109 1.08 -15.30 0.60
N VAL A 110 1.33 -15.32 -0.71
CA VAL A 110 0.52 -14.61 -1.72
C VAL A 110 -0.93 -15.08 -1.76
N GLU A 111 -1.17 -16.38 -1.58
CA GLU A 111 -2.53 -16.96 -1.56
C GLU A 111 -3.35 -16.41 -0.39
N ASN A 112 -2.73 -16.25 0.79
CA ASN A 112 -3.40 -15.68 1.95
C ASN A 112 -3.72 -14.20 1.75
N ILE A 113 -2.80 -13.45 1.13
CA ILE A 113 -3.05 -12.04 0.76
C ILE A 113 -4.24 -11.94 -0.19
N GLN A 114 -4.27 -12.77 -1.24
CA GLN A 114 -5.38 -12.78 -2.20
C GLN A 114 -6.71 -13.21 -1.57
N HIS A 115 -6.71 -14.24 -0.71
CA HIS A 115 -7.90 -14.62 0.05
C HIS A 115 -8.40 -13.49 0.94
N ARG A 116 -7.51 -12.73 1.58
CA ARG A 116 -7.88 -11.56 2.39
C ARG A 116 -8.51 -10.46 1.55
N VAL A 117 -7.91 -10.14 0.41
CA VAL A 117 -8.43 -9.16 -0.55
C VAL A 117 -9.84 -9.55 -1.01
N HIS A 118 -10.04 -10.82 -1.37
CA HIS A 118 -11.34 -11.34 -1.76
C HIS A 118 -12.38 -11.28 -0.62
N ALA A 119 -11.98 -11.69 0.59
CA ALA A 119 -12.85 -11.64 1.77
C ALA A 119 -13.32 -10.21 2.11
N LEU A 120 -12.49 -9.21 1.82
CA LEU A 120 -12.82 -7.79 1.97
C LEU A 120 -13.58 -7.20 0.77
N LYS A 121 -13.85 -8.01 -0.27
CA LYS A 121 -14.52 -7.61 -1.53
C LYS A 121 -13.72 -6.59 -2.34
N ALA A 122 -12.39 -6.63 -2.24
CA ALA A 122 -11.48 -5.72 -2.93
C ALA A 122 -10.86 -6.35 -4.19
N ASP A 123 -11.61 -7.17 -4.94
CA ASP A 123 -11.12 -8.02 -6.04
C ASP A 123 -10.38 -7.30 -7.19
N GLY A 124 -10.50 -5.97 -7.27
CA GLY A 124 -9.69 -5.16 -8.18
C GLY A 124 -8.20 -5.08 -7.78
N MET A 125 -7.84 -5.51 -6.56
CA MET A 125 -6.47 -5.64 -6.08
C MET A 125 -5.96 -7.06 -6.33
N LYS A 126 -4.78 -7.17 -6.93
CA LYS A 126 -4.10 -8.45 -7.21
C LYS A 126 -2.65 -8.34 -6.78
N VAL A 127 -2.25 -9.13 -5.80
CA VAL A 127 -0.85 -9.36 -5.43
C VAL A 127 -0.50 -10.75 -5.95
N LEU A 128 0.39 -10.82 -6.94
CA LEU A 128 0.77 -12.07 -7.61
C LEU A 128 2.24 -12.43 -7.37
N ARG A 129 3.10 -11.41 -7.25
CA ARG A 129 4.56 -11.58 -7.19
C ARG A 129 5.19 -10.60 -6.20
N GLY A 130 6.40 -10.95 -5.76
CA GLY A 130 7.30 -10.00 -5.14
C GLY A 130 7.65 -8.84 -6.06
N VAL A 131 8.15 -7.76 -5.47
CA VAL A 131 8.77 -6.65 -6.17
C VAL A 131 10.03 -7.15 -6.89
N GLU A 132 10.30 -6.58 -8.07
CA GLU A 132 11.45 -6.91 -8.92
C GLU A 132 11.57 -8.36 -9.43
N ASP A 133 10.52 -9.19 -9.34
CA ASP A 133 10.43 -10.40 -10.17
C ASP A 133 10.20 -10.01 -11.65
N GLY A 134 11.29 -9.62 -12.31
CA GLY A 134 11.30 -9.10 -13.68
C GLY A 134 10.84 -10.12 -14.72
N LYS A 135 11.14 -11.41 -14.49
CA LYS A 135 10.69 -12.50 -15.38
C LYS A 135 9.17 -12.63 -15.37
N ALA A 136 8.55 -12.59 -14.19
CA ALA A 136 7.10 -12.58 -14.06
C ALA A 136 6.48 -11.30 -14.66
N PHE A 137 7.10 -10.14 -14.42
CA PHE A 137 6.67 -8.87 -15.02
C PHE A 137 6.63 -8.92 -16.55
N GLN A 138 7.70 -9.43 -17.18
CA GLN A 138 7.80 -9.56 -18.64
C GLN A 138 6.78 -10.54 -19.24
N LYS A 139 6.33 -11.54 -18.46
CA LYS A 139 5.24 -12.46 -18.85
C LYS A 139 3.84 -11.91 -18.56
N GLY A 140 3.72 -10.66 -18.09
CA GLY A 140 2.44 -10.03 -17.77
C GLY A 140 1.82 -10.45 -16.44
N LEU A 141 2.55 -11.19 -15.60
CA LEU A 141 2.10 -11.61 -14.27
C LEU A 141 2.33 -10.47 -13.27
N ASN A 142 1.47 -9.46 -13.33
CA ASN A 142 1.66 -8.20 -12.63
C ASN A 142 0.73 -8.00 -11.44
N ASN A 143 1.25 -7.31 -10.43
CA ASN A 143 0.43 -6.78 -9.35
C ASN A 143 -0.46 -5.66 -9.92
N ALA A 144 -1.76 -5.73 -9.65
CA ALA A 144 -2.75 -4.82 -10.22
C ALA A 144 -3.65 -4.23 -9.13
N THR A 145 -4.20 -3.05 -9.40
CA THR A 145 -5.18 -2.41 -8.52
C THR A 145 -6.24 -1.68 -9.33
N SER A 146 -7.37 -1.39 -8.70
CA SER A 146 -8.33 -0.37 -9.14
C SER A 146 -8.51 0.67 -8.04
N ALA A 147 -9.07 1.83 -8.39
CA ALA A 147 -9.35 2.85 -7.39
C ALA A 147 -10.43 2.37 -6.39
N ARG A 148 -11.38 1.55 -6.85
CA ARG A 148 -12.40 0.92 -6.00
C ARG A 148 -11.78 -0.06 -5.00
N ALA A 149 -10.84 -0.89 -5.43
CA ALA A 149 -10.23 -1.87 -4.54
C ALA A 149 -9.48 -1.20 -3.37
N LEU A 150 -8.68 -0.18 -3.66
CA LEU A 150 -8.00 0.59 -2.62
C LEU A 150 -8.97 1.36 -1.71
N LEU A 151 -10.05 1.92 -2.27
CA LEU A 151 -11.11 2.55 -1.51
C LEU A 151 -11.68 1.57 -0.47
N ILE A 152 -12.04 0.36 -0.92
CA ILE A 152 -12.62 -0.69 -0.07
C ILE A 152 -11.66 -1.11 1.05
N LEU A 153 -10.37 -1.30 0.74
CA LEU A 153 -9.36 -1.68 1.73
C LEU A 153 -9.17 -0.61 2.81
N LEU A 154 -9.09 0.66 2.40
CA LEU A 154 -8.92 1.78 3.32
C LEU A 154 -10.19 2.04 4.16
N GLU A 155 -11.38 1.89 3.58
CA GLU A 155 -12.62 1.92 4.34
C GLU A 155 -12.72 0.75 5.32
N ALA A 156 -12.21 -0.42 4.95
CA ALA A 156 -12.18 -1.57 5.84
C ALA A 156 -11.28 -1.33 7.06
N LEU A 157 -10.16 -0.62 6.89
CA LEU A 157 -9.34 -0.15 8.00
C LEU A 157 -10.10 0.88 8.86
N ALA A 158 -10.64 1.92 8.24
CA ALA A 158 -11.30 3.02 8.95
C ALA A 158 -12.58 2.60 9.69
N GLN A 159 -13.20 1.50 9.29
CA GLN A 159 -14.45 0.97 9.86
C GLN A 159 -14.24 -0.31 10.67
N ASN A 160 -12.99 -0.67 11.01
CA ASN A 160 -12.67 -1.88 11.79
C ASN A 160 -13.21 -3.19 11.17
N ARG A 161 -13.24 -3.26 9.83
CA ARG A 161 -13.63 -4.47 9.07
C ARG A 161 -12.43 -5.28 8.60
N ALA A 162 -11.23 -4.69 8.55
CA ALA A 162 -10.00 -5.36 8.17
C ALA A 162 -9.36 -6.19 9.31
N GLY A 163 -9.75 -5.93 10.55
CA GLY A 163 -9.26 -6.55 11.78
C GLY A 163 -10.15 -6.16 12.95
N ASP A 164 -9.70 -6.38 14.18
CA ASP A 164 -10.35 -5.75 15.34
C ASP A 164 -9.95 -4.26 15.44
N PRO A 165 -10.59 -3.47 16.32
CA PRO A 165 -10.26 -2.05 16.45
C PRO A 165 -8.79 -1.78 16.77
N ARG A 166 -8.14 -2.61 17.59
CA ARG A 166 -6.74 -2.42 17.98
C ARG A 166 -5.80 -2.67 16.80
N ASP A 167 -6.08 -3.71 16.00
CA ASP A 167 -5.31 -4.02 14.80
C ASP A 167 -5.48 -2.92 13.74
N CYS A 168 -6.72 -2.47 13.51
CA CYS A 168 -7.01 -1.40 12.56
C CYS A 168 -6.36 -0.08 12.97
N ASP A 169 -6.43 0.30 14.24
CA ASP A 169 -5.75 1.48 14.77
C ASP A 169 -4.23 1.37 14.58
N ALA A 170 -3.63 0.22 14.89
CA ALA A 170 -2.19 0.01 14.70
C ALA A 170 -1.78 0.15 13.23
N MET A 171 -2.53 -0.44 12.29
CA MET A 171 -2.29 -0.31 10.86
C MET A 171 -2.45 1.13 10.35
N ILE A 172 -3.47 1.84 10.84
CA ILE A 172 -3.69 3.26 10.52
C ILE A 172 -2.52 4.11 11.02
N GLU A 173 -2.03 3.87 12.23
CA GLU A 173 -0.90 4.61 12.79
C GLU A 173 0.40 4.38 12.00
N ILE A 174 0.63 3.17 11.47
CA ILE A 174 1.75 2.91 10.55
C ILE A 174 1.58 3.73 9.26
N LEU A 175 0.39 3.72 8.66
CA LEU A 175 0.09 4.50 7.45
C LEU A 175 0.22 6.02 7.67
N LYS A 176 -0.05 6.54 8.87
CA LYS A 176 0.16 7.95 9.22
C LYS A 176 1.63 8.37 9.27
N ARG A 177 2.54 7.41 9.42
CA ARG A 177 3.99 7.66 9.47
C ARG A 177 4.69 7.60 8.11
N GLN A 178 3.91 7.49 7.02
CA GLN A 178 4.38 7.62 5.64
C GLN A 178 5.27 8.85 5.47
N LYS A 179 6.43 8.67 4.83
CA LYS A 179 7.43 9.74 4.64
C LYS A 179 7.23 10.49 3.32
N PHE A 180 6.64 9.87 2.31
CA PHE A 180 6.37 10.51 1.02
C PHE A 180 5.00 11.21 1.05
N SER A 181 5.01 12.53 1.30
CA SER A 181 3.80 13.33 1.56
C SER A 181 3.51 14.43 0.52
N ASP A 182 4.10 14.34 -0.67
CA ASP A 182 4.04 15.37 -1.72
C ASP A 182 2.80 15.26 -2.65
N ALA A 183 1.97 14.23 -2.47
CA ALA A 183 0.74 13.99 -3.22
C ALA A 183 -0.52 14.40 -2.44
N ILE A 184 -1.34 13.46 -1.95
CA ILE A 184 -2.60 13.81 -1.24
C ILE A 184 -2.33 14.74 -0.04
N PRO A 185 -1.36 14.46 0.86
CA PRO A 185 -1.14 15.33 2.03
C PRO A 185 -0.79 16.78 1.67
N ALA A 186 -0.06 17.01 0.58
CA ALA A 186 0.33 18.35 0.13
C ALA A 186 -0.86 19.21 -0.32
N GLY A 187 -2.00 18.60 -0.64
CA GLY A 187 -3.24 19.29 -0.99
C GLY A 187 -4.10 19.71 0.20
N LEU A 188 -3.74 19.32 1.42
CA LEU A 188 -4.59 19.47 2.60
C LEU A 188 -4.08 20.57 3.54
N PRO A 189 -4.94 21.12 4.42
CA PRO A 189 -4.49 22.05 5.45
C PRO A 189 -3.38 21.45 6.32
N VAL A 190 -2.41 22.29 6.68
CA VAL A 190 -1.29 21.89 7.54
C VAL A 190 -1.81 21.27 8.84
N GLY A 191 -1.27 20.12 9.21
CA GLY A 191 -1.65 19.39 10.42
C GLY A 191 -2.83 18.43 10.24
N THR A 192 -3.45 18.34 9.05
CA THR A 192 -4.46 17.33 8.76
C THR A 192 -3.83 15.93 8.85
N PRO A 193 -4.27 15.05 9.77
CA PRO A 193 -3.72 13.70 9.85
C PRO A 193 -4.16 12.89 8.63
N VAL A 194 -3.21 12.19 8.01
CA VAL A 194 -3.44 11.39 6.79
C VAL A 194 -2.78 10.03 6.96
N ALA A 195 -3.56 8.95 6.87
CA ALA A 195 -3.05 7.59 6.77
C ALA A 195 -3.04 7.19 5.30
N HIS A 196 -1.86 7.02 4.68
CA HIS A 196 -1.80 6.79 3.24
C HIS A 196 -0.64 5.91 2.76
N LYS A 197 -0.78 5.43 1.52
CA LYS A 197 0.27 4.72 0.81
C LYS A 197 0.40 5.23 -0.62
N THR A 198 1.60 5.68 -0.94
CA THR A 198 2.00 6.03 -2.30
C THR A 198 2.39 4.79 -3.11
N GLY A 199 2.31 4.90 -4.44
CA GLY A 199 2.78 3.89 -5.37
C GLY A 199 3.35 4.52 -6.63
N GLU A 200 4.62 4.24 -6.90
CA GLU A 200 5.32 4.79 -8.06
C GLU A 200 6.01 3.68 -8.84
N ILE A 201 5.90 3.74 -10.16
CA ILE A 201 6.66 2.96 -11.14
C ILE A 201 6.54 3.70 -12.47
N THR A 202 7.51 3.62 -13.39
CA THR A 202 7.53 4.26 -14.72
C THR A 202 6.20 4.87 -15.23
N ARG A 203 6.09 6.20 -15.22
CA ARG A 203 4.89 6.99 -15.64
C ARG A 203 3.59 6.69 -14.89
N ILE A 204 3.67 6.05 -13.73
CA ILE A 204 2.59 5.78 -12.81
C ILE A 204 2.92 6.48 -11.49
N ASN A 205 1.95 7.21 -10.96
CA ASN A 205 2.01 7.80 -9.63
C ASN A 205 0.63 7.65 -8.97
N HIS A 206 0.60 7.05 -7.79
CA HIS A 206 -0.60 6.68 -7.07
C HIS A 206 -0.49 7.20 -5.64
N ASP A 207 -1.63 7.64 -5.09
CA ASP A 207 -1.76 7.84 -3.66
C ASP A 207 -3.18 7.46 -3.23
N ALA A 208 -3.26 6.79 -2.08
CA ALA A 208 -4.48 6.25 -1.52
C ALA A 208 -4.49 6.50 -0.01
N ALA A 209 -5.47 7.27 0.46
CA ALA A 209 -5.44 7.87 1.78
C ALA A 209 -6.79 7.80 2.51
N ILE A 210 -6.73 7.61 3.82
CA ILE A 210 -7.77 8.00 4.78
C ILE A 210 -7.37 9.38 5.31
N VAL A 211 -8.24 10.37 5.14
CA VAL A 211 -8.02 11.75 5.58
C VAL A 211 -8.89 12.03 6.81
N PHE A 212 -8.25 12.34 7.93
CA PHE A 212 -8.91 12.62 9.21
C PHE A 212 -9.25 14.11 9.34
N ALA A 213 -10.13 14.59 8.47
CA ALA A 213 -10.75 15.91 8.53
C ALA A 213 -11.93 15.93 9.53
N PRO A 214 -12.52 17.10 9.89
CA PRO A 214 -13.75 17.16 10.69
C PRO A 214 -14.86 16.24 10.16
N ARG A 215 -14.97 16.15 8.83
CA ARG A 215 -15.71 15.10 8.14
C ARG A 215 -14.74 14.18 7.40
N PRO A 216 -14.37 13.03 8.00
CA PRO A 216 -13.36 12.14 7.43
C PRO A 216 -13.78 11.52 6.10
N PHE A 217 -12.80 11.21 5.24
CA PHE A 217 -13.04 10.59 3.95
C PHE A 217 -11.88 9.71 3.50
N VAL A 218 -12.15 8.83 2.53
CA VAL A 218 -11.13 8.10 1.79
C VAL A 218 -11.01 8.72 0.39
N LEU A 219 -9.76 8.94 -0.04
CA LEU A 219 -9.42 9.42 -1.37
C LEU A 219 -8.37 8.50 -2.00
N VAL A 220 -8.66 8.04 -3.21
CA VAL A 220 -7.74 7.27 -4.05
C VAL A 220 -7.59 7.95 -5.40
N VAL A 221 -6.36 8.29 -5.77
CA VAL A 221 -6.03 8.88 -7.07
C VAL A 221 -4.97 8.00 -7.74
N LEU A 222 -5.32 7.45 -8.90
CA LEU A 222 -4.43 6.61 -9.71
C LEU A 222 -4.08 7.34 -11.00
N VAL A 223 -2.82 7.73 -11.16
CA VAL A 223 -2.31 8.44 -12.36
C VAL A 223 -1.46 7.49 -13.20
N ARG A 224 -1.65 7.52 -14.52
CA ARG A 224 -0.79 6.87 -15.51
C ARG A 224 -0.57 7.80 -16.71
N GLY A 225 0.62 7.78 -17.29
CA GLY A 225 0.95 8.46 -18.54
C GLY A 225 1.66 9.82 -18.37
N ILE A 226 1.76 10.34 -17.16
CA ILE A 226 2.53 11.55 -16.85
C ILE A 226 3.94 11.11 -16.42
N GLY A 227 4.95 11.44 -17.23
CA GLY A 227 6.33 11.04 -16.97
C GLY A 227 7.03 11.85 -15.87
N GLU A 228 6.60 13.08 -15.64
CA GLU A 228 7.20 13.94 -14.61
C GLU A 228 6.45 13.79 -13.29
N GLN A 229 7.09 13.13 -12.32
CA GLN A 229 6.48 12.80 -11.02
C GLN A 229 5.96 14.02 -10.28
N LYS A 230 6.72 15.12 -10.27
CA LYS A 230 6.30 16.38 -9.64
C LYS A 230 4.98 16.93 -10.20
N LYS A 231 4.76 16.80 -11.52
CA LYS A 231 3.48 17.19 -12.15
C LYS A 231 2.35 16.26 -11.73
N SER A 232 2.60 14.95 -11.68
CA SER A 232 1.61 13.97 -11.20
C SER A 232 1.24 14.21 -9.74
N ALA A 233 2.23 14.45 -8.87
CA ALA A 233 2.01 14.72 -7.45
C ALA A 233 1.23 16.02 -7.23
N ALA A 234 1.59 17.09 -7.95
CA ALA A 234 0.85 18.36 -7.91
C ALA A 234 -0.61 18.21 -8.37
N LEU A 235 -0.87 17.39 -9.40
CA LEU A 235 -2.24 17.07 -9.83
C LEU A 235 -3.02 16.34 -8.73
N ILE A 236 -2.40 15.34 -8.09
CA ILE A 236 -3.03 14.60 -6.97
C ILE A 236 -3.34 15.55 -5.81
N ALA A 237 -2.40 16.43 -5.46
CA ALA A 237 -2.57 17.44 -4.42
C ALA A 237 -3.72 18.41 -4.74
N GLU A 238 -3.82 18.89 -5.99
CA GLU A 238 -4.92 19.77 -6.40
C GLU A 238 -6.28 19.08 -6.30
N ILE A 239 -6.37 17.81 -6.69
CA ILE A 239 -7.60 17.01 -6.54
C ILE A 239 -7.96 16.88 -5.06
N ALA A 240 -7.00 16.55 -4.20
CA ALA A 240 -7.20 16.43 -2.76
C ALA A 240 -7.72 17.74 -2.14
N ARG A 241 -7.13 18.87 -2.52
CA ARG A 241 -7.55 20.21 -2.06
C ARG A 241 -9.01 20.49 -2.40
N LYS A 242 -9.41 20.31 -3.67
CA LYS A 242 -10.78 20.58 -4.13
C LYS A 242 -11.81 19.67 -3.43
N LEU A 243 -11.48 18.39 -3.23
CA LEU A 243 -12.37 17.45 -2.54
C LEU A 243 -12.46 17.72 -1.05
N PHE A 244 -11.36 18.17 -0.41
CA PHE A 244 -11.40 18.63 0.96
C PHE A 244 -12.34 19.84 1.09
N GLU A 245 -12.12 20.90 0.32
CA GLU A 245 -12.95 22.12 0.33
C GLU A 245 -14.44 21.84 0.10
N SER A 246 -14.78 20.90 -0.79
CA SER A 246 -16.17 20.53 -1.08
C SER A 246 -16.80 19.62 -0.02
N SER A 247 -16.02 18.81 0.69
CA SER A 247 -16.55 17.81 1.64
C SER A 247 -16.75 18.34 3.05
N GLN A 248 -16.07 19.44 3.39
CA GLN A 248 -16.19 20.08 4.70
C GLN A 248 -17.31 21.14 4.77
N GLN A 249 -18.11 21.28 3.70
CA GLN A 249 -19.31 22.11 3.66
C GLN A 249 -20.53 21.40 4.25
#